data_AF-K1SN24-F1
#
_entry.id   AF-K1SN24-F1
#
_cell.length_a   1.000
_cell.length_b   1.000
_cell.length_c   1.000
_cell.angle_alpha   90.00
_cell.angle_beta   90.00
_cell.angle_gamma   90.00
#
_symmetry.space_group_name_H-M   'P 1'
#
loop_
_entity.id
_entity.type
_entity.pdbx_description
1 polymer ?
#
loop_
_entity_poly.entity_id
_entity_poly.type
_entity_poly.pdbx_seq_one_letter_code
_entity_poly.pdbx_strand_id
1 'polypeptide(L)'
;AEITDRMSKQPDGGKALLFEQTGTPFPVLTNMMGSDRRMAMALGVESLDELTRRLDDLLQQAVTPKNSLLDKLRMLPLLAEMSRWLPRTSSSRGECQQVVLQGEEASLDALPVLKCWPCDGGRFVTLPLVHTLDPETGIRNVGMYRLQLFDARTTGMHWHLHKTGARHYEGYRRAGRRMPVSVALGGDPAYTYAATAPMPDNMDEYLLAGF
;
A
#
# COMPACT_ATOMS: atom_id res chain seq x y z
N ALA A 1 3.93 8.65 -19.13
CA ALA A 1 4.64 9.45 -18.10
C ALA A 1 4.49 10.95 -18.37
N GLU A 2 4.96 11.46 -19.51
CA GLU A 2 4.84 12.89 -19.87
C GLU A 2 3.42 13.47 -19.76
N ILE A 3 2.40 12.76 -20.27
CA ILE A 3 0.99 13.22 -20.17
C ILE A 3 0.56 13.32 -18.71
N THR A 4 0.92 12.34 -17.88
CA THR A 4 0.65 12.33 -16.44
C THR A 4 1.32 13.51 -15.74
N ASP A 5 2.57 13.81 -16.07
CA ASP A 5 3.33 14.94 -15.48
C ASP A 5 2.69 16.30 -15.80
N ARG A 6 2.26 16.51 -17.05
CA ARG A 6 1.54 17.73 -17.42
C ARG A 6 0.19 17.83 -16.73
N MET A 7 -0.52 16.71 -16.59
CA MET A 7 -1.84 16.67 -15.98
C MET A 7 -1.80 16.95 -14.48
N SER A 8 -0.85 16.34 -13.75
CA SER A 8 -0.71 16.53 -12.31
C SER A 8 -0.30 17.95 -11.92
N LYS A 9 0.31 18.71 -12.84
CA LYS A 9 0.73 20.10 -12.65
C LYS A 9 -0.34 21.13 -13.01
N GLN A 10 -1.52 20.71 -13.48
CA GLN A 10 -2.65 21.63 -13.67
C GLN A 10 -3.21 22.10 -12.33
N PRO A 11 -3.94 23.23 -12.29
CA PRO A 11 -4.68 23.63 -11.10
C PRO A 11 -5.51 22.47 -10.54
N ASP A 12 -5.51 22.33 -9.22
CA ASP A 12 -6.16 21.24 -8.48
C ASP A 12 -5.74 19.83 -8.92
N GLY A 13 -4.53 19.68 -9.47
CA GLY A 13 -3.96 18.37 -9.82
C GLY A 13 -4.54 17.73 -11.09
N GLY A 14 -5.28 18.51 -11.89
CA GLY A 14 -5.89 18.05 -13.14
C GLY A 14 -6.81 16.84 -12.95
N LYS A 15 -6.91 15.98 -13.98
CA LYS A 15 -7.75 14.77 -13.98
C LYS A 15 -6.93 13.50 -13.68
N ALA A 16 -7.56 12.50 -13.07
CA ALA A 16 -7.06 11.13 -13.16
C ALA A 16 -7.09 10.67 -14.63
N LEU A 17 -6.13 9.84 -15.03
CA LEU A 17 -5.96 9.41 -16.42
C LEU A 17 -6.02 7.89 -16.51
N LEU A 18 -6.96 7.38 -17.29
CA LEU A 18 -7.04 5.96 -17.66
C LEU A 18 -6.62 5.82 -19.11
N PHE A 19 -5.50 5.13 -19.34
CA PHE A 19 -5.02 4.79 -20.68
C PHE A 19 -5.44 3.36 -21.00
N GLU A 20 -6.36 3.19 -21.94
CA GLU A 20 -6.90 1.87 -22.31
C GLU A 20 -6.09 1.20 -23.43
N GLN A 21 -5.42 1.99 -24.28
CA GLN A 21 -4.62 1.51 -25.40
C GLN A 21 -3.13 1.52 -25.06
N THR A 22 -2.68 0.50 -24.34
CA THR A 22 -1.32 0.42 -23.78
C THR A 22 -0.39 -0.53 -24.56
N GLY A 23 -0.94 -1.28 -25.52
CA GLY A 23 -0.24 -2.37 -26.20
C GLY A 23 -0.18 -3.67 -25.39
N THR A 24 -0.81 -3.70 -24.22
CA THR A 24 -0.97 -4.92 -23.41
C THR A 24 -2.46 -5.14 -23.08
N PRO A 25 -2.84 -6.30 -22.51
CA PRO A 25 -4.23 -6.56 -22.10
C PRO A 25 -4.73 -5.68 -20.95
N PHE A 26 -3.86 -4.88 -20.33
CA PHE A 26 -4.19 -4.13 -19.13
C PHE A 26 -4.20 -2.61 -19.40
N PRO A 27 -5.23 -1.89 -18.95
CA PRO A 27 -5.20 -0.44 -18.95
C PRO A 27 -4.23 0.08 -17.87
N VAL A 28 -3.79 1.33 -18.02
CA VAL A 28 -2.95 2.02 -17.03
C VAL A 28 -3.72 3.19 -16.43
N LEU A 29 -3.97 3.13 -15.12
CA LEU A 29 -4.46 4.27 -14.35
C LEU A 29 -3.28 5.07 -13.78
N THR A 30 -3.25 6.38 -14.03
CA THR A 30 -2.27 7.30 -13.43
C THR A 30 -2.95 8.55 -12.89
N ASN A 31 -2.22 9.33 -12.08
CA ASN A 31 -2.73 10.56 -11.46
C ASN A 31 -3.99 10.38 -10.58
N MET A 32 -4.25 9.14 -10.13
CA MET A 32 -5.43 8.78 -9.32
C MET A 32 -5.49 9.64 -8.04
N MET A 33 -4.38 9.74 -7.32
CA MET A 33 -4.24 10.53 -6.09
C MET A 33 -3.69 11.94 -6.35
N GLY A 34 -3.80 12.45 -7.58
CA GLY A 34 -3.14 13.69 -7.98
C GLY A 34 -3.72 15.00 -7.43
N SER A 35 -4.76 14.94 -6.58
CA SER A 35 -5.45 16.12 -6.06
C SER A 35 -6.04 15.82 -4.68
N ASP A 36 -6.12 16.81 -3.80
CA ASP A 36 -6.70 16.69 -2.45
C ASP A 36 -8.12 16.13 -2.48
N ARG A 37 -8.95 16.58 -3.43
CA ARG A 37 -10.33 16.06 -3.59
C ARG A 37 -10.35 14.56 -3.88
N ARG A 38 -9.51 14.07 -4.80
CA ARG A 38 -9.43 12.63 -5.12
C ARG A 38 -8.83 11.83 -3.97
N MET A 39 -7.90 12.40 -3.22
CA MET A 39 -7.40 11.76 -2.00
C MET A 39 -8.48 11.66 -0.93
N ALA A 40 -9.26 12.72 -0.71
CA ALA A 40 -10.38 12.72 0.23
C ALA A 40 -11.43 11.66 -0.17
N MET A 41 -11.77 11.58 -1.47
CA MET A 41 -12.65 10.53 -2.01
C MET A 41 -12.08 9.12 -1.77
N ALA A 42 -10.78 8.92 -1.99
CA ALA A 42 -10.11 7.64 -1.76
C ALA A 42 -10.09 7.21 -0.29
N LEU A 43 -10.14 8.17 0.62
CA LEU A 43 -10.10 7.95 2.08
C LEU A 43 -11.50 8.05 2.71
N GLY A 44 -12.56 8.23 1.91
CA GLY A 44 -13.94 8.30 2.42
C GLY A 44 -14.24 9.51 3.31
N VAL A 45 -13.49 10.62 3.17
CA VAL A 45 -13.65 11.84 3.97
C VAL A 45 -14.05 13.03 3.09
N GLU A 46 -14.66 14.06 3.68
CA GLU A 46 -15.02 15.28 2.95
C GLU A 46 -13.79 16.14 2.65
N SER A 47 -12.83 16.15 3.57
CA SER A 47 -11.55 16.84 3.42
C SER A 47 -10.43 16.12 4.15
N LEU A 48 -9.18 16.38 3.73
CA LEU A 48 -8.01 15.82 4.40
C LEU A 48 -7.85 16.34 5.84
N ASP A 49 -8.28 17.57 6.11
CA ASP A 49 -8.30 18.14 7.47
C ASP A 49 -9.20 17.36 8.42
N GLU A 50 -10.30 16.80 7.93
CA GLU A 50 -11.18 15.95 8.73
C GLU A 50 -10.45 14.69 9.19
N LEU A 51 -9.73 14.04 8.27
CA LEU A 51 -8.94 12.85 8.59
C LEU A 51 -7.85 13.17 9.63
N THR A 52 -7.13 14.29 9.45
CA THR A 52 -6.12 14.73 10.42
C THR A 52 -6.72 14.93 11.80
N ARG A 53 -7.85 15.63 11.92
CA ARG A 53 -8.53 15.83 13.22
C ARG A 53 -8.94 14.50 13.86
N ARG A 54 -9.51 13.58 13.09
CA ARG A 54 -9.91 12.26 13.61
C ARG A 54 -8.70 11.45 14.11
N LEU A 55 -7.57 11.49 13.40
CA LEU A 55 -6.35 10.82 13.81
C LEU A 55 -5.75 11.46 15.07
N ASP A 56 -5.73 12.78 15.17
CA ASP A 56 -5.24 13.49 16.35
C ASP A 56 -6.07 13.16 17.59
N ASP A 57 -7.40 13.15 17.46
CA ASP A 57 -8.31 12.78 18.55
C ASP A 57 -8.09 11.33 19.00
N LEU A 58 -7.85 10.42 18.05
CA LEU A 58 -7.54 9.02 18.33
C LEU A 58 -6.21 8.87 19.08
N LEU A 59 -5.16 9.53 18.62
CA LEU A 59 -3.84 9.49 19.24
C LEU A 59 -3.87 10.09 20.65
N GLN A 60 -4.56 11.22 20.84
CA GLN A 60 -4.73 11.82 22.17
C GLN A 60 -5.43 10.85 23.14
N GLN A 61 -6.49 10.17 22.69
CA GLN A 61 -7.19 9.19 23.51
C GLN A 61 -6.35 7.97 23.87
N ALA A 62 -5.44 7.55 22.99
CA ALA A 62 -4.54 6.42 23.19
C ALA A 62 -3.36 6.74 24.12
N VAL A 63 -2.83 7.97 24.07
CA VAL A 63 -1.63 8.40 24.82
C VAL A 63 -1.97 8.91 26.23
N THR A 64 -3.22 9.29 26.49
CA THR A 64 -3.62 9.80 27.81
C THR A 64 -3.42 8.74 28.90
N PRO A 65 -2.64 8.99 29.97
CA PRO A 65 -2.41 8.03 31.05
C PRO A 65 -3.71 7.71 31.80
N LYS A 66 -4.10 6.44 31.82
CA LYS A 66 -5.36 5.97 32.43
C LYS A 66 -5.07 5.13 33.66
N ASN A 67 -5.08 5.79 34.83
CA ASN A 67 -4.70 5.18 36.10
C ASN A 67 -5.88 4.56 36.87
N SER A 68 -7.13 4.71 36.39
CA SER A 68 -8.33 4.23 37.09
C SER A 68 -9.09 3.11 36.34
N LEU A 69 -9.84 2.29 37.08
CA LEU A 69 -10.73 1.26 36.53
C LEU A 69 -11.87 1.86 35.67
N LEU A 70 -12.34 3.07 36.01
CA LEU A 70 -13.33 3.80 35.22
C LEU A 70 -12.77 4.20 33.84
N ASP A 71 -11.49 4.59 33.78
CA ASP A 71 -10.85 4.96 32.52
C ASP A 71 -10.68 3.76 31.58
N LYS A 72 -10.45 2.57 32.14
CA LYS A 72 -10.44 1.32 31.37
C LYS A 72 -11.83 0.98 30.80
N LEU A 73 -12.89 1.25 31.55
CA LEU A 73 -14.27 1.05 31.05
C LEU A 73 -14.61 1.99 29.89
N ARG A 74 -14.10 3.23 29.93
CA ARG A 74 -14.23 4.21 28.83
C ARG A 74 -13.47 3.84 27.56
N MET A 75 -12.54 2.88 27.62
CA MET A 75 -11.83 2.35 26.44
C MET A 75 -12.63 1.32 25.66
N LEU A 76 -13.67 0.72 26.26
CA LEU A 76 -14.42 -0.35 25.60
C LEU A 76 -15.04 0.08 24.26
N PRO A 77 -15.67 1.27 24.12
CA PRO A 77 -16.17 1.74 22.84
C PRO A 77 -15.07 1.92 21.79
N LEU A 78 -13.94 2.51 22.19
CA LEU A 78 -12.80 2.73 21.30
C LEU A 78 -12.18 1.40 20.84
N LEU A 79 -12.02 0.43 21.74
CA LEU A 79 -11.52 -0.90 21.40
C LEU A 79 -12.50 -1.66 20.48
N ALA A 80 -13.81 -1.51 20.72
CA ALA A 80 -14.83 -2.08 19.84
C ALA A 80 -14.78 -1.44 18.44
N GLU A 81 -14.55 -0.13 18.36
CA GLU A 81 -14.36 0.59 17.11
C GLU A 81 -13.09 0.11 16.37
N MET A 82 -11.94 0.08 17.07
CA MET A 82 -10.67 -0.42 16.53
C MET A 82 -10.79 -1.86 16.00
N SER A 83 -11.54 -2.72 16.68
CA SER A 83 -11.75 -4.11 16.24
C SER A 83 -12.48 -4.21 14.88
N ARG A 84 -13.25 -3.19 14.49
CA ARG A 84 -13.96 -3.16 13.20
C ARG A 84 -13.03 -2.80 12.04
N TRP A 85 -11.93 -2.12 12.33
CA TRP A 85 -10.91 -1.74 11.34
C TRP A 85 -9.97 -2.91 11.00
N LEU A 86 -9.99 -3.99 11.78
CA LEU A 86 -9.19 -5.17 11.52
C LEU A 86 -9.59 -5.82 10.18
N PRO A 87 -8.60 -6.22 9.35
CA PRO A 87 -8.87 -6.86 8.08
C PRO A 87 -9.62 -8.17 8.28
N ARG A 88 -10.64 -8.40 7.46
CA ARG A 88 -11.38 -9.67 7.43
C ARG A 88 -10.69 -10.64 6.48
N THR A 89 -10.50 -11.86 6.94
CA THR A 89 -10.03 -12.96 6.09
C THR A 89 -11.22 -13.72 5.54
N SER A 90 -11.15 -14.11 4.26
CA SER A 90 -12.13 -15.00 3.63
C SER A 90 -11.43 -16.27 3.16
N SER A 91 -12.11 -17.41 3.30
CA SER A 91 -11.71 -18.67 2.68
C SER A 91 -12.23 -18.81 1.24
N SER A 92 -13.12 -17.91 0.79
CA SER A 92 -13.59 -17.87 -0.59
C SER A 92 -12.51 -17.33 -1.53
N ARG A 93 -12.56 -17.76 -2.80
CA ARG A 93 -11.70 -17.23 -3.86
C ARG A 93 -11.99 -15.73 -4.03
N GLY A 94 -10.94 -14.91 -3.98
CA GLY A 94 -11.05 -13.46 -4.20
C GLY A 94 -11.10 -13.10 -5.69
N GLU A 95 -11.65 -11.93 -6.02
CA GLU A 95 -11.71 -11.42 -7.40
C GLU A 95 -10.32 -11.31 -8.05
N CYS A 96 -9.30 -10.97 -7.26
CA CYS A 96 -7.90 -10.92 -7.73
C CYS A 96 -7.32 -12.28 -8.13
N GLN A 97 -8.04 -13.38 -7.89
CA GLN A 97 -7.62 -14.74 -8.22
C GLN A 97 -8.39 -15.33 -9.40
N GLN A 98 -9.19 -14.56 -10.14
CA GLN A 98 -9.96 -15.07 -11.30
C GLN A 98 -9.08 -15.64 -12.40
N VAL A 99 -7.99 -14.94 -12.74
CA VAL A 99 -6.97 -15.38 -13.70
C VAL A 99 -5.67 -15.64 -12.95
N VAL A 100 -5.12 -16.84 -13.09
CA VAL A 100 -3.90 -17.27 -12.39
C VAL A 100 -2.91 -17.82 -13.40
N LEU A 101 -1.79 -17.10 -13.57
CA LEU A 101 -0.65 -17.54 -14.37
C LEU A 101 0.47 -17.91 -13.41
N GLN A 102 1.10 -19.07 -13.61
CA GLN A 102 2.18 -19.58 -12.75
C GLN A 102 3.32 -20.13 -13.59
N GLY A 103 4.46 -20.40 -12.95
CA GLY A 103 5.60 -21.00 -13.64
C GLY A 103 6.02 -20.14 -14.84
N GLU A 104 6.16 -20.76 -16.01
CA GLU A 104 6.59 -20.11 -17.25
C GLU A 104 5.54 -19.18 -17.87
N GLU A 105 4.24 -19.40 -17.59
CA GLU A 105 3.15 -18.57 -18.12
C GLU A 105 3.10 -17.18 -17.46
N ALA A 106 3.66 -17.06 -16.25
CA ALA A 106 3.74 -15.79 -15.54
C ALA A 106 4.87 -14.91 -16.11
N SER A 107 4.49 -13.87 -16.86
CA SER A 107 5.43 -12.88 -17.42
C SER A 107 5.04 -11.44 -17.05
N LEU A 108 6.01 -10.70 -16.54
CA LEU A 108 5.92 -9.26 -16.25
C LEU A 108 5.81 -8.41 -17.52
N ASP A 109 6.18 -8.94 -18.69
CA ASP A 109 6.03 -8.21 -19.96
C ASP A 109 4.56 -8.06 -20.39
N ALA A 110 3.66 -8.86 -19.83
CA ALA A 110 2.22 -8.67 -20.00
C ALA A 110 1.72 -7.38 -19.32
N LEU A 111 2.46 -6.84 -18.34
CA LEU A 111 2.07 -5.64 -17.61
C LEU A 111 2.60 -4.38 -18.32
N PRO A 112 1.79 -3.32 -18.45
CA PRO A 112 2.17 -2.06 -19.08
C PRO A 112 3.02 -1.19 -18.13
N VAL A 113 4.13 -1.73 -17.64
CA VAL A 113 5.01 -1.06 -16.67
C VAL A 113 5.73 0.11 -17.32
N LEU A 114 5.68 1.28 -16.68
CA LEU A 114 6.17 2.52 -17.25
C LEU A 114 7.68 2.69 -17.05
N LYS A 115 8.35 3.24 -18.07
CA LYS A 115 9.59 4.00 -17.88
C LYS A 115 9.19 5.45 -17.64
N CYS A 116 9.46 5.99 -16.44
CA CYS A 116 8.94 7.29 -16.04
C CYS A 116 9.74 8.44 -16.68
N TRP A 117 11.07 8.30 -16.71
CA TRP A 117 11.98 9.32 -17.23
C TRP A 117 12.91 8.76 -18.31
N PRO A 118 13.37 9.59 -19.26
CA PRO A 118 14.30 9.17 -20.31
C PRO A 118 15.57 8.49 -19.75
N CYS A 119 16.10 9.02 -18.65
CA CYS A 119 17.34 8.57 -18.01
C CYS A 119 17.13 7.47 -16.95
N ASP A 120 15.91 6.97 -16.74
CA ASP A 120 15.70 5.84 -15.82
C ASP A 120 16.47 4.61 -16.31
N GLY A 121 17.07 3.87 -15.37
CA GLY A 121 17.78 2.61 -15.66
C GLY A 121 16.86 1.46 -16.11
N GLY A 122 15.54 1.64 -16.09
CA GLY A 122 14.57 0.62 -16.49
C GLY A 122 13.12 1.06 -16.30
N ARG A 123 12.21 0.10 -16.49
CA ARG A 123 10.78 0.26 -16.18
C ARG A 123 10.54 0.02 -14.69
N PHE A 124 9.62 0.75 -14.07
CA PHE A 124 9.32 0.64 -12.65
C PHE A 124 7.84 0.43 -12.38
N VAL A 125 7.53 -0.49 -11.47
CA VAL A 125 6.25 -0.50 -10.77
C VAL A 125 6.29 0.56 -9.68
N THR A 126 5.41 1.56 -9.76
CA THR A 126 5.52 2.80 -8.96
C THR A 126 4.60 2.85 -7.74
N LEU A 127 3.47 2.16 -7.75
CA LEU A 127 2.53 2.06 -6.62
C LEU A 127 2.28 0.60 -6.18
N PRO A 128 3.33 -0.20 -5.91
CA PRO A 128 3.15 -1.57 -5.44
C PRO A 128 2.82 -1.62 -3.95
N LEU A 129 1.88 -2.49 -3.58
CA LEU A 129 1.64 -2.86 -2.18
C LEU A 129 2.43 -4.13 -1.89
N VAL A 130 3.61 -3.98 -1.29
CA VAL A 130 4.55 -5.06 -1.02
C VAL A 130 4.28 -5.66 0.36
N HIS A 131 3.87 -6.92 0.36
CA HIS A 131 3.56 -7.70 1.55
C HIS A 131 4.76 -8.58 1.91
N THR A 132 5.22 -8.46 3.15
CA THR A 132 6.26 -9.32 3.72
C THR A 132 5.82 -9.80 5.11
N LEU A 133 6.44 -10.86 5.58
CA LEU A 133 6.19 -11.41 6.92
C LEU A 133 7.48 -11.34 7.73
N ASP A 134 7.36 -11.12 9.03
CA ASP A 134 8.46 -11.30 9.96
C ASP A 134 8.78 -12.81 10.09
N PRO A 135 10.05 -13.24 9.95
CA PRO A 135 10.42 -14.65 9.97
C PRO A 135 10.27 -15.33 11.34
N GLU A 136 10.20 -14.57 12.43
CA GLU A 136 10.06 -15.06 13.81
C GLU A 136 8.63 -14.96 14.30
N THR A 137 7.99 -13.81 14.12
CA THR A 137 6.65 -13.55 14.67
C THR A 137 5.51 -13.83 13.69
N GLY A 138 5.80 -13.88 12.38
CA GLY A 138 4.79 -14.00 11.33
C GLY A 138 3.95 -12.75 11.11
N ILE A 139 4.27 -11.63 11.78
CA ILE A 139 3.56 -10.36 11.62
C ILE A 139 3.77 -9.84 10.20
N ARG A 140 2.67 -9.39 9.58
CA ARG A 140 2.67 -8.80 8.23
C ARG A 140 3.16 -7.35 8.27
N ASN A 141 3.86 -6.96 7.22
CA ASN A 141 4.07 -5.57 6.83
C ASN A 141 3.57 -5.36 5.39
N VAL A 142 2.88 -4.24 5.15
CA VAL A 142 2.52 -3.75 3.82
C VAL A 142 3.20 -2.42 3.55
N GLY A 143 4.21 -2.41 2.69
CA GLY A 143 4.96 -1.21 2.36
C GLY A 143 4.93 -0.88 0.87
N MET A 144 5.14 0.39 0.54
CA MET A 144 5.30 0.83 -0.84
C MET A 144 6.77 1.00 -1.22
N TYR A 145 7.29 0.07 -2.03
CA TYR A 145 8.68 0.07 -2.50
C TYR A 145 8.72 -0.10 -4.02
N ARG A 146 9.31 0.87 -4.75
CA ARG A 146 9.38 0.79 -6.21
C ARG A 146 10.12 -0.48 -6.64
N LEU A 147 9.60 -1.14 -7.67
CA LEU A 147 10.16 -2.38 -8.22
C LEU A 147 10.69 -2.12 -9.62
N GLN A 148 12.00 -2.18 -9.81
CA GLN A 148 12.61 -2.09 -11.14
C GLN A 148 12.45 -3.43 -11.86
N LEU A 149 11.96 -3.44 -13.09
CA LEU A 149 11.98 -4.66 -13.90
C LEU A 149 13.39 -4.88 -14.46
N PHE A 150 13.92 -6.09 -14.26
CA PHE A 150 15.17 -6.52 -14.91
C PHE A 150 14.89 -7.40 -16.12
N ASP A 151 13.91 -8.30 -16.01
CA ASP A 151 13.46 -9.18 -17.08
C ASP A 151 11.97 -9.52 -16.92
N ALA A 152 11.47 -10.47 -17.72
CA ALA A 152 10.09 -10.94 -17.70
C ALA A 152 9.63 -11.59 -16.37
N ARG A 153 10.53 -11.85 -15.43
CA ARG A 153 10.27 -12.64 -14.21
C ARG A 153 10.87 -12.06 -12.95
N THR A 154 11.84 -11.15 -13.07
CA THR A 154 12.59 -10.61 -11.94
C THR A 154 12.44 -9.11 -11.81
N THR A 155 12.36 -8.67 -10.56
CA THR A 155 12.40 -7.25 -10.21
C THR A 155 13.45 -6.98 -9.15
N GLY A 156 14.06 -5.80 -9.22
CA GLY A 156 14.85 -5.22 -8.16
C GLY A 156 13.94 -4.48 -7.19
N MET A 157 13.95 -4.89 -5.92
CA MET A 157 13.25 -4.20 -4.86
C MET A 157 14.25 -3.41 -4.01
N HIS A 158 14.11 -2.09 -4.01
CA HIS A 158 14.96 -1.20 -3.21
C HIS A 158 14.19 -0.70 -1.98
N TRP A 159 14.81 -0.91 -0.82
CA TRP A 159 14.28 -0.61 0.49
C TRP A 159 15.36 0.11 1.26
N HIS A 160 14.97 1.19 1.93
CA HIS A 160 15.88 1.85 2.85
C HIS A 160 16.06 0.99 4.10
N LEU A 161 17.27 1.01 4.67
CA LEU A 161 17.67 0.15 5.78
C LEU A 161 16.73 0.23 7.01
N HIS A 162 16.12 1.37 7.24
CA HIS A 162 15.23 1.64 8.37
C HIS A 162 13.78 1.20 8.15
N LYS A 163 13.44 0.59 7.00
CA LYS A 163 12.08 0.12 6.71
C LYS A 163 11.89 -1.32 7.21
N THR A 164 10.71 -1.61 7.75
CA THR A 164 10.33 -2.93 8.26
C THR A 164 10.60 -4.07 7.28
N GLY A 165 10.35 -3.84 5.99
CA GLY A 165 10.65 -4.84 4.96
C GLY A 165 12.13 -5.23 4.90
N ALA A 166 13.06 -4.27 5.07
CA ALA A 166 14.50 -4.55 5.10
C ALA A 166 14.87 -5.39 6.33
N ARG A 167 14.23 -5.13 7.48
CA ARG A 167 14.38 -5.93 8.70
C ARG A 167 13.89 -7.37 8.49
N HIS A 168 12.73 -7.57 7.86
CA HIS A 168 12.25 -8.91 7.52
C HIS A 168 13.23 -9.65 6.61
N TYR A 169 13.71 -8.99 5.54
CA TYR A 169 14.69 -9.57 4.62
C TYR A 169 15.98 -10.02 5.34
N GLU A 170 16.52 -9.16 6.20
CA GLU A 170 17.72 -9.50 6.97
C GLU A 170 17.49 -10.68 7.91
N GLY A 171 16.31 -10.78 8.55
CA GLY A 171 15.94 -11.95 9.36
C GLY A 171 15.90 -13.25 8.54
N TYR A 172 15.27 -13.24 7.36
CA TYR A 172 15.26 -14.40 6.46
C TYR A 172 16.66 -14.78 5.97
N ARG A 173 17.49 -13.77 5.64
CA ARG A 173 18.87 -13.96 5.22
C ARG A 173 19.69 -14.65 6.30
N ARG A 174 19.61 -14.20 7.56
CA ARG A 174 20.29 -14.84 8.70
C ARG A 174 19.82 -16.27 8.94
N ALA A 175 18.54 -16.53 8.71
CA ALA A 175 17.97 -17.87 8.81
C ALA A 175 18.29 -18.77 7.60
N GLY A 176 18.99 -18.29 6.57
CA GLY A 176 19.29 -19.05 5.36
C GLY A 176 18.05 -19.44 4.54
N ARG A 177 16.95 -18.69 4.68
CA ARG A 177 15.64 -19.01 4.08
C ARG A 177 15.29 -17.99 3.00
N ARG A 178 14.60 -18.44 1.95
CA ARG A 178 13.98 -17.53 0.97
C ARG A 178 12.78 -16.83 1.62
N MET A 179 12.79 -15.50 1.60
CA MET A 179 11.69 -14.69 2.11
C MET A 179 10.49 -14.74 1.15
N PRO A 180 9.28 -15.04 1.63
CA PRO A 180 8.06 -14.91 0.85
C PRO A 180 7.70 -13.43 0.68
N VAL A 181 7.34 -13.05 -0.54
CA VAL A 181 6.90 -11.68 -0.88
C VAL A 181 5.70 -11.80 -1.81
N SER A 182 4.67 -10.99 -1.53
CA SER A 182 3.54 -10.81 -2.43
C SER A 182 3.39 -9.33 -2.77
N VAL A 183 3.05 -9.02 -4.01
CA VAL A 183 2.85 -7.64 -4.46
C VAL A 183 1.44 -7.52 -5.02
N ALA A 184 0.64 -6.63 -4.46
CA ALA A 184 -0.66 -6.26 -5.01
C ALA A 184 -0.54 -4.94 -5.78
N LEU A 185 -1.24 -4.86 -6.91
CA LEU A 185 -1.34 -3.65 -7.74
C LEU A 185 -2.82 -3.27 -7.87
N GLY A 186 -3.16 -2.04 -7.52
CA GLY A 186 -4.56 -1.60 -7.45
C GLY A 186 -5.30 -2.15 -6.22
N GLY A 187 -6.61 -2.31 -6.36
CA GLY A 187 -7.52 -2.61 -5.23
C GLY A 187 -8.19 -1.35 -4.70
N ASP A 188 -8.64 -1.38 -3.45
CA ASP A 188 -9.20 -0.20 -2.80
C ASP A 188 -8.12 0.90 -2.68
N PRO A 189 -8.41 2.15 -3.08
CA PRO A 189 -7.43 3.22 -3.05
C PRO A 189 -6.93 3.55 -1.62
N ALA A 190 -7.71 3.26 -0.58
CA ALA A 190 -7.28 3.40 0.82
C ALA A 190 -6.06 2.51 1.14
N TYR A 191 -5.95 1.32 0.55
CA TYR A 191 -4.81 0.44 0.75
C TYR A 191 -3.51 1.04 0.22
N THR A 192 -3.58 1.74 -0.92
CA THR A 192 -2.43 2.42 -1.52
C THR A 192 -1.93 3.53 -0.60
N TYR A 193 -2.84 4.30 -0.01
CA TYR A 193 -2.48 5.33 0.96
C TYR A 193 -1.91 4.72 2.25
N ALA A 194 -2.57 3.71 2.81
CA ALA A 194 -2.16 3.05 4.04
C ALA A 194 -0.74 2.46 3.94
N ALA A 195 -0.38 1.87 2.80
CA ALA A 195 0.97 1.33 2.55
C ALA A 195 2.09 2.40 2.51
N THR A 196 1.75 3.69 2.45
CA THR A 196 2.70 4.81 2.53
C THR A 196 2.80 5.42 3.91
N ALA A 197 1.82 5.15 4.78
CA ALA A 197 1.70 5.79 6.08
C ALA A 197 2.80 5.31 7.04
N PRO A 198 3.40 6.19 7.85
CA PRO A 198 4.37 5.82 8.87
C PRO A 198 3.65 5.21 10.08
N MET A 199 3.34 3.92 10.00
CA MET A 199 2.71 3.19 11.10
C MET A 199 3.74 2.80 12.17
N PRO A 200 3.37 2.77 13.46
CA PRO A 200 4.20 2.19 14.51
C PRO A 200 4.58 0.74 14.19
N ASP A 201 5.75 0.33 14.67
CA ASP A 201 6.21 -1.05 14.50
C ASP A 201 5.17 -2.04 15.04
N ASN A 202 4.95 -3.13 14.28
CA ASN A 202 4.02 -4.21 14.58
C ASN A 202 2.52 -3.84 14.49
N MET A 203 2.18 -2.64 14.00
CA MET A 203 0.81 -2.30 13.63
C MET A 203 0.56 -2.59 12.16
N ASP A 204 -0.47 -3.37 11.85
CA ASP A 204 -0.85 -3.70 10.48
C ASP A 204 -1.33 -2.45 9.75
N GLU A 205 -0.75 -2.14 8.59
CA GLU A 205 -1.15 -0.98 7.80
C GLU A 205 -2.63 -1.05 7.37
N TYR A 206 -3.20 -2.25 7.25
CA TYR A 206 -4.62 -2.41 6.95
C TYR A 206 -5.55 -1.89 8.07
N LEU A 207 -5.08 -1.73 9.30
CA LEU A 207 -5.84 -1.04 10.35
C LEU A 207 -6.14 0.40 9.96
N LEU A 208 -5.17 1.09 9.35
CA LEU A 208 -5.37 2.46 8.87
C LEU A 208 -6.32 2.51 7.67
N ALA A 209 -6.32 1.48 6.83
CA ALA A 209 -7.26 1.40 5.72
C ALA A 209 -8.70 1.10 6.18
N GLY A 210 -8.87 0.44 7.33
CA GLY A 210 -10.17 0.16 7.91
C GLY A 210 -10.76 1.29 8.76
N PHE A 211 -9.91 2.24 9.19
CA PHE A 211 -10.25 3.45 9.96
C PHE A 211 -11.04 4.44 9.11
#